data_AF-A0A434UQJ0-F1
#
_entry.id   AF-A0A434UQJ0-F1
#
_cell.length_a   1.000
_cell.length_b   1.000
_cell.length_c   1.000
_cell.angle_alpha   90.00
_cell.angle_beta   90.00
_cell.angle_gamma   90.00
#
_symmetry.space_group_name_H-M   'P 1'
#
loop_
_entity.id
_entity.type
_entity.pdbx_description
1 polymer ?
#
loop_
_entity_poly.entity_id
_entity_poly.type
_entity_poly.pdbx_seq_one_letter_code
_entity_poly.pdbx_strand_id
1 'polypeptide(L)'
;MDIAARLTQETRECLERITSLSWDVHAAAIRRRSPRPAGDTYGFSDDGVYFDVGDSAEWLDKPEGDILLKAFVVAFPQPSDDEGIREEQSAILKRPDTRISN
;
A
#
# COMPACT_ATOMS: atom_id res chain seq x y z
N MET A 1 4.98 9.50 22.34
CA MET A 1 4.00 9.28 21.25
C MET A 1 3.22 7.98 21.45
N ASP A 2 1.99 7.87 20.94
CA ASP A 2 1.25 6.60 20.84
C ASP A 2 1.55 5.92 19.49
N ILE A 3 2.38 4.88 19.51
CA ILE A 3 2.86 4.18 18.31
C ILE A 3 1.72 3.47 17.58
N ALA A 4 0.76 2.87 18.31
CA ALA A 4 -0.35 2.15 17.70
C ALA A 4 -1.28 3.12 16.97
N ALA A 5 -1.62 4.25 17.60
CA ALA A 5 -2.40 5.29 16.94
C ALA A 5 -1.69 5.86 15.71
N ARG A 6 -0.37 6.05 15.78
CA ARG A 6 0.44 6.55 14.65
C ARG A 6 0.47 5.55 13.49
N LEU A 7 0.68 4.26 13.77
CA LEU A 7 0.61 3.19 12.78
C LEU A 7 -0.73 3.17 12.04
N THR A 8 -1.84 3.25 12.78
CA THR A 8 -3.17 3.22 12.18
C THR A 8 -3.43 4.44 11.30
N GLN A 9 -3.00 5.63 11.76
CA GLN A 9 -3.13 6.85 10.97
C GLN A 9 -2.36 6.74 9.65
N GLU A 10 -1.07 6.40 9.72
CA GLU A 10 -0.19 6.35 8.54
C GLU A 10 -0.60 5.25 7.56
N THR A 11 -1.05 4.10 8.08
CA THR A 11 -1.59 3.02 7.23
C THR A 11 -2.84 3.47 6.49
N ARG A 12 -3.75 4.18 7.19
CA ARG A 12 -4.99 4.71 6.59
C ARG A 12 -4.70 5.78 5.54
N GLU A 13 -3.84 6.75 5.85
CA GLU A 13 -3.46 7.82 4.92
C GLU A 13 -2.77 7.25 3.67
N CYS A 14 -1.91 6.24 3.83
CA CYS A 14 -1.31 5.54 2.71
C CYS A 14 -2.37 4.83 1.85
N LEU A 15 -3.32 4.12 2.48
CA LEU A 15 -4.41 3.44 1.76
C LEU A 15 -5.32 4.43 1.01
N GLU A 16 -5.70 5.55 1.64
CA GLU A 16 -6.49 6.62 1.03
C GLU A 16 -5.77 7.20 -0.20
N ARG A 17 -4.45 7.44 -0.09
CA ARG A 17 -3.63 7.93 -1.20
C ARG A 17 -3.64 6.96 -2.38
N ILE A 18 -3.38 5.67 -2.15
CA ILE A 18 -3.26 4.71 -3.26
C ILE A 18 -4.63 4.36 -3.86
N THR A 19 -5.70 4.37 -3.06
CA THR A 19 -7.07 4.15 -3.56
C THR A 19 -7.63 5.35 -4.34
N SER A 20 -7.03 6.53 -4.22
CA SER A 20 -7.39 7.70 -5.04
C SER A 20 -6.97 7.57 -6.52
N LEU A 21 -6.03 6.67 -6.82
CA LEU A 21 -5.54 6.43 -8.18
C LEU A 21 -6.45 5.46 -8.92
N SER A 22 -6.59 5.65 -10.24
CA SER A 22 -7.45 4.81 -11.06
C SER A 22 -6.88 3.41 -11.28
N TRP A 23 -7.76 2.47 -11.66
CA TRP A 23 -7.36 1.12 -12.00
C TRP A 23 -6.29 1.09 -13.10
N ASP A 24 -6.39 1.96 -14.11
CA ASP A 24 -5.43 2.02 -15.23
C ASP A 24 -4.02 2.42 -14.78
N VAL A 25 -3.92 3.32 -13.79
CA VAL A 25 -2.63 3.74 -13.21
C VAL A 25 -1.94 2.56 -12.55
N HIS A 26 -2.67 1.85 -11.69
CA HIS A 26 -2.16 0.66 -11.00
C HIS A 26 -1.84 -0.47 -11.98
N ALA A 27 -2.73 -0.74 -12.93
CA ALA A 27 -2.52 -1.73 -13.98
C ALA A 27 -1.24 -1.45 -14.79
N ALA A 28 -1.00 -0.19 -15.19
CA ALA A 28 0.22 0.19 -15.87
C ALA A 28 1.48 -0.03 -15.01
N ALA A 29 1.40 0.26 -13.71
CA ALA A 29 2.51 0.02 -12.78
C ALA A 29 2.80 -1.48 -12.60
N ILE A 30 1.77 -2.31 -12.40
CA ILE A 30 1.89 -3.76 -12.24
C ILE A 30 2.53 -4.37 -13.49
N ARG A 31 2.07 -4.01 -14.70
CA ARG A 31 2.64 -4.51 -15.97
C ARG A 31 4.13 -4.19 -16.09
N ARG A 32 4.57 -3.01 -15.65
CA ARG A 32 5.98 -2.59 -15.71
C ARG A 32 6.88 -3.35 -14.74
N ARG A 33 6.36 -3.78 -13.60
CA ARG A 33 7.15 -4.45 -12.55
C ARG A 33 6.99 -5.97 -12.51
N SER A 34 6.07 -6.54 -13.28
CA SER A 34 5.83 -7.98 -13.39
C SER A 34 7.14 -8.77 -13.59
N PRO A 35 7.37 -9.85 -12.82
CA PRO A 35 6.43 -10.53 -11.93
C PRO A 35 6.38 -9.99 -10.49
N ARG A 36 7.05 -8.87 -10.20
CA ARG A 36 7.04 -8.27 -8.85
C ARG A 36 5.82 -7.36 -8.67
N PRO A 37 5.30 -7.23 -7.45
CA PRO A 37 4.28 -6.22 -7.14
C PRO A 37 4.76 -4.80 -7.47
N ALA A 38 3.81 -3.96 -7.89
CA ALA A 38 4.02 -2.51 -7.92
C ALA A 38 3.88 -1.93 -6.50
N GLY A 39 4.38 -0.71 -6.29
CA GLY A 39 4.37 -0.05 -4.98
C GLY A 39 5.72 0.59 -4.65
N ASP A 40 5.72 1.48 -3.68
CA ASP A 40 6.89 2.20 -3.22
C ASP A 40 6.96 2.17 -1.68
N THR A 41 8.15 2.39 -1.14
CA THR A 41 8.36 2.51 0.30
C THR A 41 9.09 3.81 0.61
N TYR A 42 8.79 4.40 1.75
CA TYR A 42 9.52 5.56 2.26
C TYR A 42 9.57 5.54 3.78
N GLY A 43 10.67 6.08 4.32
CA GLY A 43 10.91 6.13 5.75
C GLY A 43 10.81 7.53 6.32
N PHE A 44 10.37 7.65 7.57
CA PHE A 44 10.48 8.89 8.34
C PHE A 44 10.70 8.60 9.84
N SER A 45 11.16 9.61 10.58
CA SER A 45 11.33 9.53 12.03
C SER A 45 10.40 10.51 12.74
N ASP A 46 9.78 10.05 13.82
CA ASP A 46 8.88 10.86 14.66
C ASP A 46 9.05 10.43 16.13
N ASP A 47 9.26 11.41 17.02
CA ASP A 47 9.50 11.20 18.46
C ASP A 47 10.53 10.08 18.78
N GLY A 48 11.61 10.01 17.99
CA GLY A 48 12.68 9.01 18.16
C GLY A 48 12.37 7.59 17.64
N VAL A 49 11.19 7.37 17.07
CA VAL A 49 10.79 6.12 16.43
C VAL A 49 10.94 6.26 14.92
N TYR A 50 11.49 5.25 14.26
CA TYR A 50 11.54 5.20 12.79
C TYR A 50 10.34 4.43 12.24
N PHE A 51 9.74 4.93 11.18
CA PHE A 51 8.61 4.33 10.50
C PHE A 51 8.98 4.05 9.05
N ASP A 52 8.69 2.85 8.56
CA ASP A 52 8.74 2.50 7.15
C ASP A 52 7.31 2.33 6.63
N VAL A 53 6.90 3.22 5.73
CA VAL A 53 5.57 3.24 5.12
C VAL A 53 5.68 2.69 3.71
N GLY A 54 4.86 1.71 3.37
CA GLY A 54 4.84 1.12 2.05
C GLY A 54 3.45 0.85 1.52
N ASP A 55 3.36 0.74 0.21
CA ASP A 55 2.20 0.23 -0.50
C ASP A 55 2.56 -0.89 -1.45
N SER A 56 1.56 -1.67 -1.84
CA SER A 56 1.68 -2.57 -2.98
C SER A 56 0.39 -2.68 -3.78
N ALA A 57 0.56 -2.94 -5.07
CA ALA A 57 -0.51 -3.23 -6.00
C ALA A 57 -0.17 -4.50 -6.79
N GLU A 58 -1.12 -5.44 -6.84
CA GLU A 58 -1.00 -6.70 -7.56
C GLU A 58 -2.34 -7.16 -8.14
N TRP A 59 -2.28 -8.00 -9.19
CA TRP A 59 -3.48 -8.65 -9.71
C TRP A 59 -4.05 -9.61 -8.66
N LEU A 60 -5.35 -9.50 -8.35
CA LEU A 60 -5.97 -10.31 -7.30
C LEU A 60 -6.06 -11.80 -7.72
N ASP A 61 -6.71 -12.08 -8.85
CA ASP A 61 -6.98 -13.46 -9.29
C ASP A 61 -6.30 -13.81 -10.62
N LYS A 62 -6.29 -12.87 -11.57
CA LYS A 62 -5.79 -13.07 -12.93
C LYS A 62 -5.18 -11.78 -13.48
N PRO A 63 -4.22 -11.86 -14.42
CA PRO A 63 -3.74 -10.68 -15.14
C PRO A 63 -4.91 -9.88 -15.70
N GLU A 64 -4.84 -8.55 -15.58
CA GLU A 64 -5.88 -7.65 -16.05
C GLU A 64 -7.23 -7.82 -15.32
N GLY A 65 -7.22 -8.37 -14.10
CA GLY A 65 -8.40 -8.52 -13.24
C GLY A 65 -8.58 -7.34 -12.27
N ASP A 66 -9.31 -7.61 -11.18
CA ASP A 66 -9.33 -6.71 -10.02
C ASP A 66 -7.92 -6.57 -9.44
N ILE A 67 -7.64 -5.42 -8.83
CA ILE A 67 -6.33 -5.13 -8.23
C ILE A 67 -6.47 -5.16 -6.71
N LEU A 68 -5.59 -5.90 -6.05
CA LEU A 68 -5.41 -5.85 -4.60
C LEU A 68 -4.43 -4.73 -4.29
N LEU A 69 -4.90 -3.75 -3.53
CA LEU A 69 -4.08 -2.68 -2.96
C LEU A 69 -3.81 -3.01 -1.50
N LYS A 70 -2.56 -2.91 -1.07
CA LYS A 70 -2.15 -3.03 0.33
C LYS A 70 -1.40 -1.78 0.73
N ALA A 71 -1.67 -1.27 1.91
CA ALA A 71 -0.88 -0.25 2.58
C ALA A 71 -0.38 -0.83 3.90
N PHE A 72 0.88 -0.59 4.22
CA PHE A 72 1.48 -1.08 5.46
C PHE A 72 2.42 -0.05 6.06
N VAL A 73 2.56 -0.12 7.38
CA VAL A 73 3.54 0.67 8.12
C VAL A 73 4.23 -0.23 9.12
N VAL A 74 5.54 -0.10 9.25
CA VAL A 74 6.35 -0.77 10.26
C VAL A 74 7.02 0.28 11.12
N ALA A 75 6.77 0.26 12.43
CA ALA A 75 7.45 1.10 13.40
C ALA A 75 8.62 0.34 14.03
N PHE A 76 9.76 1.01 14.16
CA PHE A 76 10.98 0.53 14.80
C PHE A 76 11.27 1.44 16.00
N PRO A 77 10.77 1.09 17.20
CA PRO A 77 10.95 1.90 18.40
C PRO A 77 12.41 1.99 18.83
N GLN A 78 13.22 0.98 18.53
CA GLN A 78 14.67 1.02 18.71
C GLN A 78 15.37 0.77 17.37
N PRO A 79 16.46 1.49 17.05
CA PRO A 79 17.22 1.29 15.81
C PRO A 79 17.84 -0.10 15.65
N SER A 80 17.92 -0.88 16.73
CA SER A 80 18.44 -2.25 16.77
C SER A 80 17.35 -3.33 16.62
N ASP A 81 16.08 -2.95 16.53
CA ASP A 81 15.00 -3.91 16.39
C ASP A 81 14.96 -4.45 14.96
N ASP A 82 15.23 -5.75 14.81
CA ASP A 82 15.09 -6.44 13.53
C ASP A 82 13.62 -6.75 13.20
N GLU A 83 12.75 -6.78 14.21
CA GLU A 83 11.30 -7.03 14.10
C GLU A 83 10.51 -5.81 14.58
N GLY A 84 10.13 -4.93 13.64
CA GLY A 84 9.28 -3.77 13.92
C GLY A 84 7.80 -4.13 14.12
N ILE A 85 7.05 -3.23 14.75
CA ILE A 85 5.60 -3.35 14.94
C ILE A 85 4.91 -2.97 13.63
N ARG A 86 4.19 -3.91 13.02
CA ARG A 86 3.56 -3.73 11.71
C ARG A 86 2.05 -3.56 11.81
N GLU A 87 1.51 -2.62 11.05
CA GLU A 87 0.10 -2.55 10.68
C GLU A 87 -0.07 -2.65 9.16
N GLU A 88 -1.17 -3.24 8.71
CA GLU A 88 -1.51 -3.38 7.29
C GLU A 88 -3.02 -3.25 7.09
N GLN A 89 -3.41 -2.57 6.01
CA GLN A 89 -4.79 -2.53 5.51
C GLN A 89 -4.81 -2.79 4.01
N SER A 90 -5.95 -3.27 3.50
CA SER A 90 -6.10 -3.60 2.08
C SER A 90 -7.45 -3.17 1.52
N ALA A 91 -7.47 -2.94 0.22
CA ALA A 91 -8.66 -2.63 -0.55
C ALA A 91 -8.63 -3.33 -1.91
N ILE A 92 -9.80 -3.67 -2.44
CA ILE A 92 -9.94 -4.22 -3.78
C ILE A 92 -10.39 -3.11 -4.72
N LEU A 93 -9.56 -2.78 -5.69
CA LEU A 93 -9.89 -1.86 -6.77
C LEU A 93 -10.47 -2.66 -7.95
N LYS A 94 -11.79 -2.50 -8.15
CA LYS A 94 -12.52 -3.20 -9.20
C LYS A 94 -12.08 -2.75 -10.58
N ARG A 95 -11.92 -3.71 -11.50
CA ARG A 95 -11.73 -3.38 -12.91
C ARG A 95 -12.97 -2.64 -13.41
N PRO A 96 -12.81 -1.51 -14.13
CA PRO A 96 -13.93 -0.84 -14.76
C PRO A 96 -14.63 -1.79 -15.74
N ASP A 97 -15.93 -1.95 -15.61
CA ASP A 97 -16.74 -2.68 -16.59
C ASP A 97 -16.69 -1.93 -17.92
N THR A 98 -16.00 -2.49 -18.92
CA THR A 98 -16.08 -2.02 -20.32
C THR A 98 -17.42 -2.38 -20.97
N ARG A 99 -18.54 -2.08 -20.31
CA ARG A 99 -19.85 -2.01 -20.97
C ARG A 99 -20.00 -0.60 -21.52
N ILE A 100 -19.48 -0.44 -22.74
CA ILE A 100 -19.80 0.68 -23.61
C ILE A 100 -21.33 0.74 -23.72
N SER A 101 -21.93 1.85 -23.26
CA SER A 101 -23.31 2.17 -23.63
C SER A 101 -23.29 2.56 -25.12
N ASN A 102 -24.13 1.90 -25.90
CA ASN A 102 -24.31 2.06 -27.35
C ASN A 102 -24.31 3.51 -27.84
#